data_AF-A0AA48L8A0-F1
#
_entry.id   AF-A0AA48L8A0-F1
#
_cell.length_a   1.000
_cell.length_b   1.000
_cell.length_c   1.000
_cell.angle_alpha   90.00
_cell.angle_beta   90.00
_cell.angle_gamma   90.00
#
_symmetry.space_group_name_H-M   'P 1'
#
loop_
_entity.id
_entity.type
_entity.pdbx_description
1 polymer ?
#
loop_
_entity_poly.entity_id
_entity_poly.type
_entity_poly.pdbx_seq_one_letter_code
_entity_poly.pdbx_strand_id
1 'polypeptide(L)'
;MPTKRTKNWKHYFPTLQQPLSSPDDEGITNDPTWRKGDFEIISSDAVRFLVDSHRLEYSSAFHAAIHAHLGTAILTDAVIEKAPTVKAFLSLATHTLSIPPSCIGLRELLAFLTKWGATSLLPRFWSALESAIRSRKVWAPWAFQTAAFGDNAALCDLVLRIEAHNLWAQGIGTGTPGKSVWDPDHWPTRFLVTPPMYLRALERAWESTVKMGGVESIADVEGLAGEFARFLAIAKSPSMALHVHHHTEKDSG
;
A
#
# COMPACT_ATOMS: atom_id res chain seq x y z
N MET A 1 11.56 7.84 28.39
CA MET A 1 10.32 7.45 27.69
C MET A 1 10.19 8.21 26.38
N PRO A 2 10.48 7.60 25.21
CA PRO A 2 10.21 8.24 23.94
C PRO A 2 8.77 7.91 23.52
N THR A 3 7.93 8.93 23.46
CA THR A 3 6.60 8.86 22.85
C THR A 3 6.72 8.33 21.43
N LYS A 4 6.03 7.24 21.09
CA LYS A 4 5.76 6.85 19.70
C LYS A 4 5.34 8.12 18.96
N ARG A 5 6.17 8.61 18.04
CA ARG A 5 5.75 9.58 17.02
C ARG A 5 4.78 8.86 16.10
N THR A 6 3.56 8.60 16.57
CA THR A 6 2.41 8.62 15.68
C THR A 6 2.44 10.01 15.08
N LYS A 7 2.90 10.14 13.82
CA LYS A 7 2.70 11.36 13.05
C LYS A 7 1.25 11.75 13.29
N ASN A 8 1.04 12.89 13.93
CA ASN A 8 -0.28 13.30 14.37
C ASN A 8 -0.99 13.84 13.12
N TRP A 9 -1.49 12.93 12.27
CA TRP A 9 -2.17 13.24 11.00
C TRP A 9 -3.45 14.07 11.22
N LYS A 10 -3.91 14.21 12.49
CA LYS A 10 -5.09 14.98 12.90
C LYS A 10 -5.04 16.49 12.59
N HIS A 11 -3.90 17.04 12.15
CA HIS A 11 -3.78 18.45 11.80
C HIS A 11 -3.71 18.75 10.29
N TYR A 12 -3.80 17.73 9.43
CA TYR A 12 -3.97 17.92 7.99
C TYR A 12 -5.42 17.62 7.62
N PHE A 13 -6.34 18.44 8.13
CA PHE A 13 -7.64 18.50 7.50
C PHE A 13 -7.44 19.12 6.11
N PRO A 14 -8.12 18.58 5.08
CA PRO A 14 -8.16 19.20 3.77
C PRO A 14 -8.66 20.64 3.94
N THR A 15 -8.19 21.55 3.09
CA THR A 15 -8.82 22.87 3.01
C THR A 15 -10.19 22.65 2.35
N LEU A 16 -11.19 22.33 3.16
CA LEU A 16 -12.57 22.23 2.73
C LEU A 16 -13.09 23.67 2.60
N GLN A 17 -13.41 24.06 1.37
CA GLN A 17 -13.89 25.41 1.06
C GLN A 17 -15.35 25.29 0.62
N GLN A 18 -16.18 26.25 1.01
CA GLN A 18 -17.51 26.39 0.42
C GLN A 18 -17.38 26.62 -1.10
N PRO A 19 -18.36 26.21 -1.91
CA PRO A 19 -18.32 26.41 -3.35
C PRO A 19 -18.20 27.91 -3.66
N LEU A 20 -17.01 28.32 -4.11
CA LEU A 20 -16.78 29.65 -4.63
C LEU A 20 -17.49 29.75 -5.98
N SER A 21 -18.60 30.47 -6.01
CA SER A 21 -19.27 30.86 -7.23
C SER A 21 -18.43 31.92 -7.94
N SER A 22 -17.43 31.52 -8.73
CA SER A 22 -16.77 32.46 -9.64
C SER A 22 -15.94 31.83 -10.76
N PRO A 23 -15.83 32.55 -11.89
CA PRO A 23 -15.34 32.07 -13.17
C PRO A 23 -13.81 32.14 -13.24
N ASP A 24 -13.27 31.31 -14.14
CA ASP A 24 -11.85 31.15 -14.51
C ASP A 24 -11.00 30.30 -13.56
N ASP A 25 -11.28 29.00 -13.65
CA ASP A 25 -10.46 27.86 -13.27
C ASP A 25 -9.12 27.79 -14.04
N GLU A 26 -8.34 28.87 -14.08
CA GLU A 26 -7.04 28.84 -14.76
C GLU A 26 -6.15 27.75 -14.14
N GLY A 27 -5.88 26.71 -14.93
CA GLY A 27 -5.01 25.60 -14.55
C GLY A 27 -5.69 24.36 -13.95
N ILE A 28 -7.01 24.37 -13.72
CA ILE A 28 -7.73 23.15 -13.30
C ILE A 28 -8.26 22.41 -14.52
N THR A 29 -7.95 21.11 -14.62
CA THR A 29 -8.41 20.25 -15.72
C THR A 29 -9.50 19.30 -15.22
N ASN A 30 -10.58 19.13 -15.99
CA ASN A 30 -11.63 18.19 -15.63
C ASN A 30 -11.26 16.75 -16.02
N ASP A 31 -11.43 15.80 -15.11
CA ASP A 31 -11.25 14.38 -15.41
C ASP A 31 -12.18 13.94 -16.56
N PRO A 32 -11.73 13.09 -17.50
CA PRO A 32 -12.56 12.65 -18.63
C PRO A 32 -13.74 11.75 -18.23
N THR A 33 -13.66 11.06 -17.09
CA THR A 33 -14.63 10.05 -16.66
C THR A 33 -15.59 10.60 -15.60
N TRP A 34 -15.05 11.31 -14.61
CA TRP A 34 -15.80 11.80 -13.45
C TRP A 34 -16.24 13.25 -13.64
N ARG A 35 -17.28 13.46 -14.46
CA ARG A 35 -17.76 14.79 -14.90
C ARG A 35 -19.15 15.18 -14.39
N LYS A 36 -19.77 14.36 -13.55
CA LYS A 36 -21.14 14.56 -13.07
C LYS A 36 -21.23 14.17 -11.60
N GLY A 37 -21.89 15.01 -10.83
CA GLY A 37 -22.09 14.81 -9.41
C GLY A 37 -22.44 16.11 -8.70
N ASP A 38 -22.86 16.01 -7.46
CA ASP A 38 -23.16 17.11 -6.54
C ASP A 38 -21.98 17.45 -5.61
N PHE A 39 -20.89 16.68 -5.66
CA PHE A 39 -19.67 16.93 -4.89
C PHE A 39 -18.44 17.02 -5.79
N GLU A 40 -17.60 18.01 -5.53
CA GLU A 40 -16.37 18.27 -6.26
C GLU A 40 -15.14 17.85 -5.46
N ILE A 41 -14.21 17.17 -6.10
CA ILE A 41 -12.88 16.87 -5.56
C ILE A 41 -11.83 17.46 -6.50
N ILE A 42 -10.94 18.29 -6.00
CA ILE A 42 -9.79 18.81 -6.77
C ILE A 42 -8.53 18.15 -6.22
N SER A 43 -7.86 17.33 -7.03
CA SER A 43 -6.59 16.68 -6.65
C SER A 43 -5.44 17.68 -6.50
N SER A 44 -4.36 17.26 -5.83
CA SER A 44 -3.18 18.10 -5.58
C SER A 44 -2.44 18.54 -6.86
N ASP A 45 -2.70 17.85 -7.98
CA ASP A 45 -2.20 18.15 -9.33
C ASP A 45 -3.27 18.82 -10.21
N ALA A 46 -4.22 19.52 -9.59
CA ALA A 46 -5.23 20.37 -10.24
C ALA A 46 -6.14 19.63 -11.23
N VAL A 47 -6.55 18.40 -10.91
CA VAL A 47 -7.57 17.67 -11.65
C VAL A 47 -8.87 17.67 -10.87
N ARG A 48 -9.95 18.13 -11.49
CA ARG A 48 -11.30 18.15 -10.94
C ARG A 48 -12.04 16.86 -11.25
N PHE A 49 -12.66 16.30 -10.21
CA PHE A 49 -13.58 15.18 -10.26
C PHE A 49 -14.94 15.65 -9.76
N LEU A 50 -15.98 15.51 -10.59
CA LEU A 50 -17.37 15.68 -10.17
C LEU A 50 -17.95 14.30 -9.93
N VAL A 51 -18.44 14.06 -8.71
CA VAL A 51 -18.86 12.74 -8.21
C VAL A 51 -20.13 12.87 -7.38
N ASP A 52 -21.04 11.91 -7.50
CA ASP A 52 -22.19 11.85 -6.61
C ASP A 52 -21.74 11.58 -5.16
N SER A 53 -22.18 12.42 -4.23
CA SER A 53 -21.83 12.43 -2.81
C SER A 53 -22.02 11.07 -2.12
N HIS A 54 -23.10 10.34 -2.46
CA HIS A 54 -23.36 8.99 -1.93
C HIS A 54 -22.23 7.98 -2.22
N ARG A 55 -21.42 8.19 -3.27
CA ARG A 55 -20.27 7.32 -3.60
C ARG A 55 -19.07 7.56 -2.70
N LEU A 56 -19.06 8.68 -1.98
CA LEU A 56 -17.98 9.09 -1.09
C LEU A 56 -18.26 8.73 0.38
N GLU A 57 -19.45 8.19 0.69
CA GLU A 57 -19.86 7.80 2.05
C GLU A 57 -18.94 6.76 2.71
N TYR A 58 -18.19 6.00 1.90
CA TYR A 58 -17.18 5.07 2.41
C TYR A 58 -16.04 5.77 3.16
N SER A 59 -15.82 7.06 2.91
CA SER A 59 -14.78 7.90 3.54
C SER A 59 -15.39 8.74 4.64
N SER A 60 -14.98 8.52 5.88
CA SER A 60 -15.44 9.34 7.02
C SER A 60 -15.16 10.84 6.84
N ALA A 61 -14.05 11.19 6.19
CA ALA A 61 -13.69 12.58 5.95
C ALA A 61 -14.58 13.23 4.86
N PHE A 62 -14.86 12.51 3.76
CA PHE A 62 -15.79 13.03 2.74
C PHE A 62 -17.22 13.05 3.27
N HIS A 63 -17.64 12.04 4.03
CA HIS A 63 -18.94 12.01 4.69
C HIS A 63 -19.14 13.25 5.58
N ALA A 64 -18.15 13.60 6.42
CA ALA A 64 -18.20 14.81 7.23
C ALA A 64 -18.28 16.08 6.37
N ALA A 65 -17.53 16.17 5.26
CA ALA A 65 -17.58 17.31 4.36
C ALA A 65 -18.94 17.46 3.65
N ILE A 66 -19.54 16.35 3.25
CA ILE A 66 -20.89 16.31 2.65
C ILE A 66 -21.94 16.77 3.65
N HIS A 67 -21.90 16.26 4.89
CA HIS A 67 -22.83 16.68 5.94
C HIS A 67 -22.66 18.14 6.36
N ALA A 68 -21.45 18.69 6.22
CA ALA A 68 -21.18 20.10 6.43
C ALA A 68 -21.55 20.98 5.22
N HIS A 69 -22.14 20.40 4.16
CA HIS A 69 -22.52 21.08 2.91
C HIS A 69 -21.36 21.82 2.23
N LEU A 70 -20.15 21.26 2.29
CA LEU A 70 -18.96 21.96 1.79
C LEU A 70 -18.84 21.95 0.27
N GLY A 71 -19.58 21.10 -0.47
CA GLY A 71 -19.67 21.12 -1.94
C GLY A 71 -18.38 20.73 -2.69
N THR A 72 -17.22 21.08 -2.15
CA THR A 72 -15.90 20.91 -2.76
C THR A 72 -14.86 20.47 -1.71
N ALA A 73 -14.00 19.54 -2.08
CA ALA A 73 -12.81 19.15 -1.33
C ALA A 73 -11.54 19.38 -2.16
N ILE A 74 -10.66 20.26 -1.68
CA ILE A 74 -9.36 20.51 -2.29
C ILE A 74 -8.30 19.68 -1.58
N LEU A 75 -7.66 18.80 -2.33
CA LEU A 75 -6.62 17.91 -1.83
C LEU A 75 -5.25 18.56 -2.02
N THR A 76 -4.35 18.39 -1.06
CA THR A 76 -3.09 19.17 -0.96
C THR A 76 -1.84 18.30 -0.85
N ASP A 77 -1.98 17.01 -0.60
CA ASP A 77 -0.87 16.07 -0.45
C ASP A 77 -0.33 15.63 -1.81
N ALA A 78 0.75 16.28 -2.22
CA ALA A 78 1.41 16.04 -3.50
C ALA A 78 1.95 14.62 -3.70
N VAL A 79 1.86 13.71 -2.73
CA VAL A 79 2.30 12.31 -2.87
C VAL A 79 1.10 11.40 -3.11
N ILE A 80 0.08 11.47 -2.25
CA ILE A 80 -1.02 10.50 -2.23
C ILE A 80 -2.34 11.06 -2.75
N GLU A 81 -2.48 12.37 -2.92
CA GLU A 81 -3.71 13.04 -3.35
C GLU A 81 -3.68 13.51 -4.81
N LYS A 82 -2.91 12.82 -5.65
CA LYS A 82 -2.87 13.05 -7.10
C LYS A 82 -4.07 12.43 -7.82
N ALA A 83 -4.33 12.93 -9.02
CA ALA A 83 -5.43 12.46 -9.86
C ALA A 83 -5.47 10.93 -10.08
N PRO A 84 -4.34 10.22 -10.32
CA PRO A 84 -4.38 8.76 -10.47
C PRO A 84 -4.86 8.03 -9.20
N THR A 85 -4.50 8.53 -8.02
CA THR A 85 -4.91 7.93 -6.74
C THR A 85 -6.39 8.18 -6.48
N VAL A 86 -6.86 9.41 -6.72
CA VAL A 86 -8.29 9.75 -6.61
C VAL A 86 -9.12 8.90 -7.57
N LYS A 87 -8.68 8.74 -8.82
CA LYS A 87 -9.33 7.86 -9.79
C LYS A 87 -9.38 6.42 -9.30
N ALA A 88 -8.28 5.88 -8.77
CA ALA A 88 -8.25 4.52 -8.23
C ALA A 88 -9.18 4.35 -7.01
N PHE A 89 -9.26 5.35 -6.13
CA PHE A 89 -10.21 5.39 -5.01
C PHE A 89 -11.66 5.38 -5.50
N LEU A 90 -12.01 6.26 -6.45
CA LEU A 90 -13.37 6.33 -7.00
C LEU A 90 -13.75 5.04 -7.74
N SER A 91 -12.81 4.47 -8.52
CA SER A 91 -12.99 3.16 -9.15
C SER A 91 -13.20 2.06 -8.12
N LEU A 92 -12.48 2.06 -7.00
CA LEU A 92 -12.69 1.10 -5.91
C LEU A 92 -14.02 1.30 -5.19
N ALA A 93 -14.50 2.53 -5.02
CA ALA A 93 -15.77 2.82 -4.36
C ALA A 93 -16.98 2.38 -5.21
N THR A 94 -16.88 2.51 -6.54
CA THR A 94 -18.01 2.34 -7.45
C THR A 94 -17.99 1.05 -8.27
N HIS A 95 -16.80 0.59 -8.67
CA HIS A 95 -16.59 -0.50 -9.62
C HIS A 95 -15.53 -1.49 -9.11
N THR A 96 -15.14 -2.45 -9.95
CA THR A 96 -13.97 -3.28 -9.69
C THR A 96 -12.70 -2.47 -9.96
N LEU A 97 -11.85 -2.36 -8.94
CA LEU A 97 -10.51 -1.80 -9.08
C LEU A 97 -9.68 -2.72 -10.00
N SER A 98 -9.20 -2.18 -11.12
CA SER A 98 -8.25 -2.88 -11.97
C SER A 98 -6.85 -2.74 -11.39
N ILE A 99 -6.25 -3.86 -11.00
CA ILE A 99 -4.91 -3.88 -10.44
C ILE A 99 -3.89 -3.92 -11.58
N PRO A 100 -3.02 -2.90 -11.75
CA PRO A 100 -2.02 -2.91 -12.80
C PRO A 100 -0.95 -3.98 -12.49
N PRO A 101 -0.35 -4.63 -13.50
CA PRO A 101 0.67 -5.66 -13.29
C PRO A 101 1.86 -5.21 -12.44
N SER A 102 2.20 -3.92 -12.54
CA SER A 102 3.28 -3.29 -11.79
C SER A 102 2.91 -2.92 -10.35
N CYS A 103 1.63 -3.05 -9.95
CA CYS A 103 1.08 -2.52 -8.69
C CYS A 103 1.38 -1.03 -8.44
N ILE A 104 1.70 -0.27 -9.49
CA ILE A 104 2.01 1.16 -9.37
C ILE A 104 0.79 1.92 -8.84
N GLY A 105 1.00 2.85 -7.92
CA GLY A 105 -0.06 3.65 -7.31
C GLY A 105 -0.87 2.95 -6.21
N LEU A 106 -0.71 1.63 -5.99
CA LEU A 106 -1.49 0.92 -4.97
C LEU A 106 -1.07 1.30 -3.54
N ARG A 107 0.22 1.61 -3.33
CA ARG A 107 0.71 2.11 -2.04
C ARG A 107 0.13 3.47 -1.73
N GLU A 108 0.11 4.36 -2.71
CA GLU A 108 -0.49 5.69 -2.60
C GLU A 108 -1.99 5.58 -2.33
N LEU A 109 -2.68 4.64 -2.98
CA LEU A 109 -4.09 4.34 -2.69
C LEU A 109 -4.30 3.84 -1.26
N LEU A 110 -3.50 2.91 -0.75
CA LEU A 110 -3.61 2.45 0.66
C LEU A 110 -3.41 3.58 1.65
N ALA A 111 -2.42 4.45 1.41
CA ALA A 111 -2.17 5.62 2.22
C ALA A 111 -3.34 6.62 2.14
N PHE A 112 -3.92 6.82 0.96
CA PHE A 112 -5.11 7.64 0.75
C PHE A 112 -6.32 7.10 1.52
N LEU A 113 -6.62 5.79 1.40
CA LEU A 113 -7.72 5.14 2.12
C LEU A 113 -7.57 5.30 3.64
N THR A 114 -6.34 5.22 4.14
CA THR A 114 -6.05 5.41 5.57
C THR A 114 -6.24 6.87 5.98
N LYS A 115 -5.66 7.81 5.22
CA LYS A 115 -5.73 9.26 5.52
C LYS A 115 -7.17 9.76 5.53
N TRP A 116 -7.98 9.33 4.57
CA TRP A 116 -9.37 9.77 4.42
C TRP A 116 -10.36 8.92 5.22
N GLY A 117 -9.87 7.95 6.01
CA GLY A 117 -10.72 7.09 6.83
C GLY A 117 -11.74 6.31 6.00
N ALA A 118 -11.29 5.79 4.86
CA ALA A 118 -12.04 4.92 3.95
C ALA A 118 -11.64 3.44 4.11
N THR A 119 -11.39 3.02 5.36
CA THR A 119 -10.93 1.67 5.69
C THR A 119 -11.98 0.59 5.36
N SER A 120 -13.26 0.97 5.24
CA SER A 120 -14.35 0.11 4.79
C SER A 120 -14.13 -0.45 3.37
N LEU A 121 -13.32 0.21 2.55
CA LEU A 121 -12.97 -0.26 1.19
C LEU A 121 -11.79 -1.24 1.17
N LEU A 122 -11.06 -1.41 2.27
CA LEU A 122 -9.90 -2.30 2.33
C LEU A 122 -10.25 -3.76 1.97
N PRO A 123 -11.36 -4.38 2.46
CA PRO A 123 -11.72 -5.73 2.06
C PRO A 123 -11.88 -5.88 0.53
N ARG A 124 -12.47 -4.88 -0.13
CA ARG A 124 -12.63 -4.88 -1.60
C ARG A 124 -11.29 -4.73 -2.31
N PHE A 125 -10.42 -3.85 -1.80
CA PHE A 125 -9.06 -3.70 -2.30
C PHE A 125 -8.27 -5.01 -2.20
N TRP A 126 -8.32 -5.66 -1.04
CA TRP A 126 -7.64 -6.93 -0.80
C TRP A 126 -8.17 -8.05 -1.69
N SER A 127 -9.49 -8.14 -1.87
CA SER A 127 -10.10 -9.11 -2.79
C SER A 127 -9.65 -8.90 -4.24
N ALA A 128 -9.55 -7.64 -4.70
CA ALA A 128 -9.06 -7.34 -6.04
C ALA A 128 -7.58 -7.72 -6.21
N LEU A 129 -6.72 -7.42 -5.23
CA LEU A 129 -5.31 -7.81 -5.23
C LEU A 129 -5.15 -9.33 -5.17
N GLU A 130 -5.91 -10.01 -4.30
CA GLU A 130 -5.92 -11.48 -4.21
C GLU A 130 -6.26 -12.14 -5.54
N SER A 131 -7.34 -11.67 -6.18
CA SER A 131 -7.76 -12.17 -7.50
C SER A 131 -6.67 -11.96 -8.55
N ALA A 132 -6.00 -10.81 -8.53
CA ALA A 132 -4.90 -10.51 -9.44
C ALA A 132 -3.67 -11.41 -9.20
N ILE A 133 -3.33 -11.70 -7.94
CA ILE A 133 -2.25 -12.63 -7.55
C ILE A 133 -2.59 -14.04 -8.03
N ARG A 134 -3.78 -14.56 -7.69
CA ARG A 134 -4.21 -15.91 -8.08
C ARG A 134 -4.27 -16.09 -9.60
N SER A 135 -4.64 -15.04 -10.31
CA SER A 135 -4.67 -15.03 -11.79
C SER A 135 -3.31 -14.74 -12.42
N ARG A 136 -2.23 -14.57 -11.62
CA ARG A 136 -0.88 -14.20 -12.07
C ARG A 136 -0.82 -12.96 -12.97
N LYS A 137 -1.73 -12.01 -12.74
CA LYS A 137 -1.80 -10.75 -13.50
C LYS A 137 -0.88 -9.67 -12.94
N VAL A 138 -0.35 -9.87 -11.75
CA VAL A 138 0.57 -8.96 -11.06
C VAL A 138 1.90 -9.65 -10.84
N TRP A 139 2.95 -8.85 -10.88
CA TRP A 139 4.29 -9.36 -10.69
C TRP A 139 4.57 -9.55 -9.19
N ALA A 140 5.03 -10.74 -8.80
CA ALA A 140 4.96 -11.22 -7.42
C ALA A 140 5.64 -10.31 -6.38
N PRO A 141 6.87 -9.80 -6.61
CA PRO A 141 7.50 -8.90 -5.64
C PRO A 141 6.63 -7.67 -5.35
N TRP A 142 5.88 -7.17 -6.34
CA TRP A 142 5.05 -5.96 -6.23
C TRP A 142 3.76 -6.18 -5.50
N ALA A 143 3.16 -7.35 -5.71
CA ALA A 143 2.04 -7.80 -4.91
C ALA A 143 2.46 -7.98 -3.44
N PHE A 144 3.64 -8.60 -3.19
CA PHE A 144 4.19 -8.77 -1.85
C PHE A 144 4.40 -7.42 -1.15
N GLN A 145 5.05 -6.48 -1.82
CA GLN A 145 5.27 -5.13 -1.27
C GLN A 145 3.96 -4.43 -0.95
N THR A 146 2.99 -4.46 -1.86
CA THR A 146 1.68 -3.82 -1.67
C THR A 146 0.96 -4.41 -0.45
N ALA A 147 0.96 -5.75 -0.33
CA ALA A 147 0.39 -6.43 0.83
C ALA A 147 1.12 -6.06 2.13
N ALA A 148 2.45 -6.02 2.12
CA ALA A 148 3.25 -5.63 3.27
C ALA A 148 2.97 -4.18 3.71
N PHE A 149 2.84 -3.24 2.76
CA PHE A 149 2.53 -1.84 3.05
C PHE A 149 1.18 -1.64 3.74
N GLY A 150 0.17 -2.46 3.42
CA GLY A 150 -1.12 -2.45 4.13
C GLY A 150 -1.22 -3.47 5.26
N ASP A 151 -0.08 -3.96 5.76
CA ASP A 151 0.01 -4.92 6.87
C ASP A 151 -0.76 -6.24 6.65
N ASN A 152 -0.97 -6.65 5.40
CA ASN A 152 -1.72 -7.85 5.05
C ASN A 152 -0.81 -9.07 4.93
N ALA A 153 -0.48 -9.67 6.08
CA ALA A 153 0.40 -10.85 6.15
C ALA A 153 -0.13 -12.07 5.37
N ALA A 154 -1.45 -12.27 5.33
CA ALA A 154 -2.06 -13.38 4.61
C ALA A 154 -1.85 -13.28 3.10
N LEU A 155 -1.91 -12.09 2.52
CA LEU A 155 -1.58 -11.89 1.11
C LEU A 155 -0.08 -12.00 0.83
N CYS A 156 0.79 -11.58 1.75
CA CYS A 156 2.22 -11.84 1.63
C CYS A 156 2.51 -13.36 1.58
N ASP A 157 1.93 -14.14 2.49
CA ASP A 157 2.01 -15.60 2.50
C ASP A 157 1.47 -16.22 1.20
N LEU A 158 0.30 -15.75 0.72
CA LEU A 158 -0.28 -16.21 -0.54
C LEU A 158 0.64 -15.97 -1.74
N VAL A 159 1.27 -14.79 -1.82
CA VAL A 159 2.22 -14.47 -2.89
C VAL A 159 3.40 -15.44 -2.84
N LEU A 160 3.98 -15.68 -1.67
CA LEU A 160 5.09 -16.62 -1.53
C LEU A 160 4.69 -18.04 -1.96
N ARG A 161 3.50 -18.52 -1.58
CA ARG A 161 3.03 -19.87 -1.97
C ARG A 161 2.81 -20.03 -3.47
N ILE A 162 2.25 -19.02 -4.14
CA ILE A 162 1.93 -19.11 -5.57
C ILE A 162 3.15 -18.88 -6.45
N GLU A 163 4.07 -18.03 -5.99
CA GLU A 163 5.13 -17.43 -6.81
C GLU A 163 6.55 -17.67 -6.25
N ALA A 164 6.75 -18.68 -5.39
CA ALA A 164 8.06 -19.00 -4.81
C ALA A 164 9.16 -19.27 -5.84
N HIS A 165 8.80 -19.83 -7.01
CA HIS A 165 9.75 -20.15 -8.07
C HIS A 165 10.01 -18.99 -9.04
N ASN A 166 9.46 -17.80 -8.77
CA ASN A 166 9.69 -16.67 -9.67
C ASN A 166 11.16 -16.26 -9.70
N LEU A 167 11.63 -16.02 -10.92
CA LEU A 167 12.96 -15.52 -11.20
C LEU A 167 12.88 -14.10 -11.74
N TRP A 168 13.92 -13.32 -11.49
CA TRP A 168 14.09 -12.02 -12.13
C TRP A 168 14.23 -12.20 -13.64
N ALA A 169 13.34 -11.55 -14.41
CA ALA A 169 13.46 -11.46 -15.86
C ALA A 169 14.34 -10.27 -16.25
N GLN A 170 14.97 -10.34 -17.43
CA GLN A 170 15.76 -9.23 -17.95
C GLN A 170 14.89 -7.96 -18.12
N GLY A 171 15.33 -6.84 -17.56
CA GLY A 171 14.62 -5.55 -17.65
C GLY A 171 13.36 -5.42 -16.77
N ILE A 172 12.81 -6.52 -16.23
CA ILE A 172 11.70 -6.46 -15.28
C ILE A 172 12.27 -6.31 -13.88
N GLY A 173 12.31 -5.06 -13.42
CA GLY A 173 12.37 -4.80 -12.00
C GLY A 173 13.71 -4.83 -11.30
N THR A 174 14.77 -4.88 -12.08
CA THR A 174 16.16 -4.56 -11.72
C THR A 174 16.78 -5.34 -10.56
N GLY A 175 16.29 -6.54 -10.25
CA GLY A 175 17.09 -7.56 -9.55
C GLY A 175 18.04 -8.29 -10.52
N THR A 176 18.76 -9.29 -10.04
CA THR A 176 19.73 -10.05 -10.86
C THR A 176 19.02 -11.10 -11.74
N PRO A 177 19.07 -11.00 -13.08
CA PRO A 177 18.35 -11.92 -13.97
C PRO A 177 18.67 -13.40 -13.71
N GLY A 178 17.64 -14.25 -13.77
CA GLY A 178 17.75 -15.70 -13.56
C GLY A 178 17.89 -16.12 -12.10
N LYS A 179 17.95 -15.18 -11.16
CA LYS A 179 17.97 -15.45 -9.72
C LYS A 179 16.57 -15.37 -9.12
N SER A 180 16.36 -16.04 -8.00
CA SER A 180 15.09 -16.00 -7.25
C SER A 180 14.72 -14.56 -6.90
N VAL A 181 13.45 -14.22 -7.04
CA VAL A 181 12.93 -12.91 -6.61
C VAL A 181 12.87 -12.77 -5.08
N TRP A 182 13.04 -13.87 -4.35
CA TRP A 182 13.01 -13.91 -2.89
C TRP A 182 14.40 -13.95 -2.25
N ASP A 183 15.46 -13.98 -3.07
CA ASP A 183 16.85 -13.94 -2.60
C ASP A 183 17.29 -12.50 -2.26
N PRO A 184 17.61 -12.21 -0.99
CA PRO A 184 18.03 -10.87 -0.55
C PRO A 184 19.23 -10.31 -1.31
N ASP A 185 20.19 -11.16 -1.70
CA ASP A 185 21.41 -10.74 -2.38
C ASP A 185 21.14 -10.21 -3.81
N HIS A 186 19.95 -10.50 -4.33
CA HIS A 186 19.53 -10.15 -5.69
C HIS A 186 18.39 -9.15 -5.73
N TRP A 187 18.02 -8.55 -4.59
CA TRP A 187 16.97 -7.55 -4.53
C TRP A 187 17.41 -6.17 -5.06
N PRO A 188 16.57 -5.51 -5.88
CA PRO A 188 16.78 -4.12 -6.25
C PRO A 188 16.57 -3.20 -5.04
N THR A 189 17.20 -2.01 -5.04
CA THR A 189 16.96 -0.95 -4.04
C THR A 189 15.48 -0.63 -3.87
N ARG A 190 14.73 -0.69 -4.97
CA ARG A 190 13.30 -0.39 -4.98
C ARG A 190 12.47 -1.47 -4.25
N PHE A 191 12.97 -2.70 -4.08
CA PHE A 191 12.36 -3.74 -3.25
C PHE A 191 12.62 -3.49 -1.75
N LEU A 192 13.73 -2.84 -1.40
CA LEU A 192 14.12 -2.54 -0.01
C LEU A 192 13.23 -1.49 0.68
N VAL A 193 12.33 -0.82 -0.06
CA VAL A 193 11.32 0.08 0.53
C VAL A 193 10.21 -0.67 1.27
N THR A 194 10.16 -2.00 1.16
CA THR A 194 9.25 -2.87 1.91
C THR A 194 9.35 -2.57 3.41
N PRO A 195 8.22 -2.56 4.16
CA PRO A 195 8.26 -2.39 5.61
C PRO A 195 9.31 -3.30 6.28
N PRO A 196 10.23 -2.75 7.12
CA PRO A 196 11.40 -3.49 7.61
C PRO A 196 11.09 -4.81 8.31
N MET A 197 9.95 -4.91 9.02
CA MET A 197 9.54 -6.16 9.68
C MET A 197 9.23 -7.27 8.67
N TYR A 198 8.59 -6.93 7.56
CA TYR A 198 8.28 -7.86 6.49
C TYR A 198 9.54 -8.26 5.72
N LEU A 199 10.40 -7.27 5.43
CA LEU A 199 11.67 -7.51 4.74
C LEU A 199 12.56 -8.47 5.55
N ARG A 200 12.79 -8.18 6.84
CA ARG A 200 13.58 -9.05 7.73
C ARG A 200 12.97 -10.44 7.91
N ALA A 201 11.65 -10.53 8.02
CA ALA A 201 10.97 -11.83 8.10
C ALA A 201 11.21 -12.67 6.84
N LEU A 202 11.17 -12.03 5.67
CA LEU A 202 11.45 -12.67 4.38
C LEU A 202 12.92 -13.09 4.25
N GLU A 203 13.86 -12.22 4.64
CA GLU A 203 15.31 -12.53 4.67
C GLU A 203 15.60 -13.77 5.52
N ARG A 204 15.06 -13.80 6.75
CA ARG A 204 15.23 -14.94 7.67
C ARG A 204 14.58 -16.22 7.17
N ALA A 205 13.41 -16.10 6.55
CA ALA A 205 12.74 -17.23 5.94
C ALA A 205 13.56 -17.82 4.80
N TRP A 206 14.10 -16.97 3.92
CA TRP A 206 15.00 -17.38 2.83
C TRP A 206 16.25 -18.08 3.36
N GLU A 207 16.96 -17.47 4.32
CA GLU A 207 18.14 -18.08 4.97
C GLU A 207 17.83 -19.47 5.54
N SER A 208 16.66 -19.63 6.16
CA SER A 208 16.21 -20.90 6.75
C SER A 208 15.97 -21.95 5.67
N THR A 209 15.24 -21.61 4.60
CA THR A 209 14.92 -22.53 3.51
C THR A 209 16.18 -22.96 2.74
N VAL A 210 17.09 -22.02 2.43
CA VAL A 210 18.35 -22.35 1.73
C VAL A 210 19.21 -23.31 2.55
N LYS A 211 19.29 -23.14 3.88
CA LYS A 211 20.01 -24.06 4.77
C LYS A 211 19.43 -25.47 4.77
N MET A 212 18.15 -25.64 4.44
CA MET A 212 17.46 -26.93 4.42
C MET A 212 17.59 -27.69 3.09
N GLY A 213 18.27 -27.14 2.09
CA GLY A 213 18.52 -27.83 0.82
C GLY A 213 18.12 -27.05 -0.44
N GLY A 214 17.60 -25.84 -0.31
CA GLY A 214 17.27 -24.95 -1.44
C GLY A 214 15.77 -24.72 -1.64
N VAL A 215 15.41 -24.10 -2.77
CA VAL A 215 14.02 -23.76 -3.16
C VAL A 215 13.67 -24.41 -4.50
N GLU A 216 13.96 -25.71 -4.62
CA GLU A 216 13.82 -26.43 -5.88
C GLU A 216 12.51 -27.25 -5.95
N SER A 217 11.93 -27.60 -4.80
CA SER A 217 10.73 -28.43 -4.67
C SER A 217 9.51 -27.67 -4.16
N ILE A 218 8.31 -28.23 -4.36
CA ILE A 218 7.05 -27.71 -3.80
C ILE A 218 7.09 -27.69 -2.26
N ALA A 219 7.76 -28.66 -1.63
CA ALA A 219 7.93 -28.68 -0.17
C ALA A 219 8.75 -27.46 0.31
N ASP A 220 9.74 -27.02 -0.49
CA ASP A 220 10.56 -25.86 -0.16
C ASP A 220 9.77 -24.55 -0.25
N VAL A 221 8.77 -24.50 -1.15
CA VAL A 221 7.83 -23.37 -1.28
C VAL A 221 6.95 -23.23 -0.04
N GLU A 222 6.37 -24.34 0.42
CA GLU A 222 5.59 -24.35 1.66
C GLU A 222 6.46 -24.00 2.87
N GLY A 223 7.73 -24.44 2.85
CA GLY A 223 8.75 -24.08 3.82
C GLY A 223 9.00 -22.58 3.90
N LEU A 224 9.25 -21.91 2.76
CA LEU A 224 9.51 -20.46 2.72
C LEU A 224 8.34 -19.64 3.28
N ALA A 225 7.11 -19.92 2.84
CA ALA A 225 5.93 -19.20 3.30
C ALA A 225 5.65 -19.44 4.80
N GLY A 226 5.80 -20.69 5.26
CA GLY A 226 5.67 -21.04 6.67
C GLY A 226 6.71 -20.36 7.57
N GLU A 227 7.98 -20.37 7.16
CA GLU A 227 9.07 -19.68 7.86
C GLU A 227 8.86 -18.16 7.87
N PHE A 228 8.39 -17.58 6.76
CA PHE A 228 8.05 -16.16 6.69
C PHE A 228 6.97 -15.79 7.72
N ALA A 229 5.87 -16.53 7.78
CA ALA A 229 4.80 -16.29 8.75
C ALA A 229 5.32 -16.38 10.19
N ARG A 230 6.17 -17.37 10.49
CA ARG A 230 6.81 -17.56 11.80
C ARG A 230 7.69 -16.38 12.17
N PHE A 231 8.60 -15.96 11.29
CA PHE A 231 9.50 -14.83 11.57
C PHE A 231 8.76 -13.49 11.63
N LEU A 232 7.70 -13.31 10.84
CA LEU A 232 6.88 -12.11 10.92
C LEU A 232 6.15 -12.01 12.27
N ALA A 233 5.63 -13.13 12.79
CA ALA A 233 5.01 -13.18 14.12
C ALA A 233 6.01 -12.81 15.22
N ILE A 234 7.26 -13.29 15.13
CA ILE A 234 8.36 -12.90 16.04
C ILE A 234 8.64 -11.40 15.93
N ALA A 235 8.77 -10.88 14.70
CA ALA A 235 9.08 -9.46 14.46
C ALA A 235 7.97 -8.51 14.95
N LYS A 236 6.71 -8.94 14.92
CA LYS A 236 5.57 -8.17 15.44
C LYS A 236 5.36 -8.32 16.95
N SER A 237 6.04 -9.26 17.61
CA SER A 237 5.87 -9.51 19.04
C SER A 237 6.40 -8.34 19.89
N PRO A 238 5.64 -7.84 20.88
CA PRO A 238 6.06 -6.75 21.76
C PRO A 238 7.37 -7.04 22.53
N SER A 239 7.69 -8.31 22.77
CA SER A 239 8.88 -8.70 23.55
C SER A 239 10.21 -8.31 22.90
N MET A 240 10.28 -8.21 21.56
CA MET A 240 11.52 -7.74 20.91
C MET A 240 11.77 -6.24 21.08
N ALA A 241 10.74 -5.44 21.40
CA ALA A 241 10.90 -4.00 21.61
C ALA A 241 11.61 -3.67 22.94
N LEU A 242 11.66 -4.61 23.89
CA LEU A 242 12.21 -4.38 25.24
C LEU A 242 13.70 -4.73 25.37
N HIS A 243 14.24 -5.61 24.53
CA HIS A 243 15.64 -6.06 24.67
C HIS A 243 16.69 -5.19 23.97
N VAL A 244 16.29 -4.23 23.13
CA VAL A 244 17.25 -3.30 22.49
C VAL A 244 17.65 -2.15 23.42
N HIS A 245 16.88 -1.87 24.49
CA HIS A 245 17.14 -0.73 25.37
C HIS A 245 18.03 -1.01 26.58
N HIS A 246 18.37 -2.26 26.89
CA HIS A 246 19.13 -2.58 28.11
C HIS A 246 20.64 -2.72 27.91
N HIS A 247 21.16 -2.60 26.69
CA HIS A 247 22.60 -2.78 26.42
C HIS A 247 23.40 -1.48 26.22
N THR A 248 22.80 -0.29 26.33
CA THR A 248 23.50 1.00 26.15
C THR A 248 23.84 1.76 27.44
N GLU A 249 23.65 1.19 28.63
CA GLU A 249 23.88 1.89 29.91
C GLU A 249 25.02 1.33 30.79
N LYS A 250 25.92 0.49 30.28
CA LYS A 250 26.96 -0.14 31.11
C LYS A 250 28.43 0.20 30.85
N ASP A 251 28.75 1.10 29.94
CA ASP A 251 30.15 1.55 29.70
C ASP A 251 30.30 3.05 29.94
N SER A 252 30.12 3.47 31.18
CA SER A 252 30.52 4.79 31.68
C SER A 252 30.96 4.65 33.14
N GLY A 253 32.09 3.98 33.31
CA GLY A 253 32.84 3.85 34.57
C GLY A 253 34.32 3.78 34.27
#